data_AF-A0AAE0KB01-F1
#
_entry.id   AF-A0AAE0KB01-F1
#
_cell.length_a   1.000
_cell.length_b   1.000
_cell.length_c   1.000
_cell.angle_alpha   90.00
_cell.angle_beta   90.00
_cell.angle_gamma   90.00
#
_symmetry.space_group_name_H-M   'P 1'
#
loop_
_entity.id
_entity.type
_entity.pdbx_description
1 polymer ?
#
loop_
_entity_poly.entity_id
_entity_poly.type
_entity_poly.pdbx_seq_one_letter_code
_entity_poly.pdbx_strand_id
1 'polypeptide(L)'
;MHLSTQRACRPLAGRGYLVTTSYQYYRVAWASSTARGWQPQKLSANWKPSQPHFRRLGIAPSLQESETPESGSTGRGDVGAIVVGGGPAGIAVVGNLLEQLGPDKKIIWVDRQFSGGRIPAKYSEVPSNTTVALFIKYAQAVQPLRAIHDAAAAEPGPNAIKDLQSLDQDGTCKLSYAGDMLALLTKELTKHPRVKTYKGTVELAVRNTSTPHHWIVSLAQQDEGPAAPILDAPILVYCTGSSPTPPVSLLPGLDPLKPMVGQPLDASLDWVLSSSLSQNLPRDKKIIFGVVGASHSAIVVLLILAHLQRSSHPLLEVKWFTRSKSLKYAVYEDGWIRYDNTGLKGIAAEFARYYLEGVGYESIPRGKGNVWQMLGPLRAPERIDCSGGFEAEKEAYMTHLPACDYVVQAIGYTRDPLPVTASPVDGVYDSRRGLTFDHETGEFTNKETGKPVPGLFGAGIAFPERVVDKAGNVEHAVGLWKFMRFLKRVVPTWVEKTAEAKNIEVRE
;
A
#
# COMPACT_ATOMS: atom_id res chain seq x y z
N MET A 1 50.50 -36.24 -40.02
CA MET A 1 51.06 -35.51 -38.85
C MET A 1 49.95 -35.44 -37.81
N HIS A 2 49.82 -36.44 -36.94
CA HIS A 2 50.28 -36.41 -35.52
C HIS A 2 49.68 -35.24 -34.73
N LEU A 3 49.09 -35.39 -33.55
CA LEU A 3 48.74 -36.52 -32.69
C LEU A 3 47.83 -35.93 -31.59
N SER A 4 47.11 -36.79 -30.89
CA SER A 4 46.21 -36.51 -29.78
C SER A 4 46.89 -35.84 -28.56
N THR A 5 46.08 -35.23 -27.68
CA THR A 5 46.00 -35.64 -26.26
C THR A 5 44.81 -35.00 -25.55
N GLN A 6 43.96 -35.85 -24.97
CA GLN A 6 43.03 -35.52 -23.89
C GLN A 6 43.81 -35.21 -22.60
N ARG A 7 43.33 -34.24 -21.80
CA ARG A 7 43.32 -34.34 -20.33
C ARG A 7 42.07 -33.66 -19.75
N ALA A 8 41.33 -34.43 -18.99
CA ALA A 8 40.21 -34.01 -18.15
C ALA A 8 40.73 -33.36 -16.85
N CYS A 9 39.96 -32.42 -16.28
CA CYS A 9 39.65 -32.35 -14.84
C CYS A 9 38.71 -31.18 -14.46
N ARG A 10 37.48 -31.55 -14.06
CA ARG A 10 36.52 -30.98 -13.08
C ARG A 10 35.97 -29.53 -13.18
N PRO A 11 34.68 -29.34 -12.82
CA PRO A 11 33.98 -28.06 -12.87
C PRO A 11 34.16 -27.26 -11.57
N LEU A 12 34.36 -25.95 -11.68
CA LEU A 12 34.19 -25.02 -10.56
C LEU A 12 32.76 -24.48 -10.57
N ALA A 13 32.05 -24.84 -9.52
CA ALA A 13 30.75 -24.30 -9.15
C ALA A 13 30.86 -22.87 -8.59
N GLY A 14 29.82 -22.07 -8.82
CA GLY A 14 29.37 -21.04 -7.88
C GLY A 14 29.79 -19.61 -8.20
N ARG A 15 28.84 -18.78 -8.66
CA ARG A 15 27.94 -17.98 -7.82
C ARG A 15 27.23 -16.97 -8.70
N GLY A 16 25.94 -17.20 -8.94
CA GLY A 16 25.05 -16.19 -9.51
C GLY A 16 24.90 -15.02 -8.55
N TYR A 17 25.06 -13.81 -9.07
CA TYR A 17 24.82 -12.58 -8.32
C TYR A 17 23.31 -12.41 -8.13
N LEU A 18 22.85 -12.65 -6.90
CA LEU A 18 21.55 -12.17 -6.42
C LEU A 18 21.67 -10.67 -6.17
N VAL A 19 21.11 -9.86 -7.07
CA VAL A 19 20.88 -8.43 -6.82
C VAL A 19 19.70 -8.33 -5.85
N THR A 20 20.00 -8.28 -4.56
CA THR A 20 19.04 -7.99 -3.51
C THR A 20 18.95 -6.48 -3.33
N THR A 21 17.92 -5.84 -3.88
CA THR A 21 17.54 -4.49 -3.49
C THR A 21 16.79 -4.56 -2.16
N SER A 22 17.54 -4.63 -1.07
CA SER A 22 17.03 -4.40 0.28
C SER A 22 17.73 -3.17 0.84
N TYR A 23 17.00 -2.05 0.89
CA TYR A 23 17.42 -0.87 1.63
C TYR A 23 17.22 -1.15 3.12
N GLN A 24 18.27 -1.62 3.78
CA GLN A 24 18.39 -1.60 5.24
C GLN A 24 19.49 -0.61 5.61
N TYR A 25 19.08 0.45 6.31
CA TYR A 25 20.00 1.40 6.94
C TYR A 25 20.75 0.70 8.08
N TYR A 26 22.06 0.52 7.93
CA TYR A 26 22.95 0.18 9.02
C TYR A 26 23.24 1.44 9.86
N ARG A 27 22.87 1.42 11.15
CA ARG A 27 23.41 2.33 12.16
C ARG A 27 24.84 1.89 12.47
N VAL A 28 25.84 2.66 12.02
CA VAL A 28 27.21 2.55 12.52
C VAL A 28 27.36 3.58 13.64
N ALA A 29 27.41 3.09 14.88
CA ALA A 29 27.80 3.90 16.03
C ALA A 29 29.33 3.94 16.08
N TRP A 30 29.91 5.13 15.93
CA TRP A 30 31.31 5.39 16.21
C TRP A 30 31.50 5.56 17.72
N ALA A 31 32.29 4.69 18.33
CA ALA A 31 32.87 4.89 19.66
C ALA A 31 34.33 5.33 19.48
N SER A 32 34.61 6.57 19.85
CA SER A 32 35.95 7.15 19.89
C SER A 32 36.79 6.48 20.98
N SER A 33 38.00 6.07 20.60
CA SER A 33 39.01 5.49 21.47
C SER A 33 39.66 6.52 22.40
N THR A 34 39.62 6.26 23.71
CA THR A 34 40.74 6.60 24.61
C THR A 34 40.90 5.50 25.64
N ALA A 35 42.12 4.95 25.69
CA ALA A 35 42.53 3.82 26.50
C ALA A 35 42.64 4.15 28.00
N ARG A 36 42.34 3.16 28.86
CA ARG A 36 43.28 2.60 29.85
C ARG A 36 42.65 1.43 30.66
N GLY A 37 43.37 0.31 30.59
CA GLY A 37 43.44 -0.90 31.45
C GLY A 37 42.33 -1.26 32.45
N TRP A 38 41.81 -2.48 32.32
CA TRP A 38 41.73 -3.46 33.42
C TRP A 38 41.40 -4.88 32.89
N GLN A 39 41.99 -5.91 33.51
CA GLN A 39 41.84 -7.33 33.19
C GLN A 39 40.55 -7.96 33.77
N PRO A 40 40.09 -9.13 33.26
CA PRO A 40 38.73 -9.64 33.50
C PRO A 40 38.63 -10.46 34.79
N GLN A 41 37.66 -10.13 35.65
CA GLN A 41 37.20 -11.02 36.70
C GLN A 41 35.88 -11.70 36.30
N LYS A 42 35.90 -13.04 36.32
CA LYS A 42 34.72 -13.89 36.35
C LYS A 42 33.84 -13.51 37.53
N LEU A 43 32.59 -13.15 37.27
CA LEU A 43 31.51 -13.17 38.25
C LEU A 43 30.31 -13.91 37.64
N SER A 44 30.14 -15.13 38.12
CA SER A 44 28.88 -15.87 38.10
C SER A 44 27.81 -15.08 38.85
N ALA A 45 26.68 -14.78 38.22
CA ALA A 45 25.46 -14.44 38.93
C ALA A 45 24.23 -14.78 38.07
N ASN A 46 23.36 -15.59 38.66
CA ASN A 46 22.06 -16.01 38.16
C ASN A 46 21.24 -14.84 37.59
N TRP A 47 20.90 -14.90 36.30
CA TRP A 47 19.87 -14.08 35.69
C TRP A 47 18.69 -14.97 35.28
N LYS A 48 17.59 -14.92 36.04
CA LYS A 48 16.29 -15.41 35.60
C LYS A 48 15.63 -14.31 34.76
N PRO A 49 15.17 -14.56 33.52
CA PRO A 49 14.43 -13.56 32.76
C PRO A 49 13.07 -13.35 33.42
N SER A 50 12.81 -12.13 33.88
CA SER A 50 11.48 -11.65 34.22
C SER A 50 10.59 -11.71 32.98
N GLN A 51 9.42 -12.32 33.13
CA GLN A 51 8.38 -12.41 32.09
C GLN A 51 7.94 -11.00 31.65
N PRO A 52 7.86 -10.70 30.34
CA PRO A 52 7.20 -9.49 29.88
C PRO A 52 5.68 -9.73 29.70
N HIS A 53 4.91 -8.88 30.38
CA HIS A 53 3.70 -8.22 29.87
C HIS A 53 2.44 -9.01 29.43
N PHE A 54 2.24 -10.28 29.81
CA PHE A 54 0.92 -10.93 29.61
C PHE A 54 -0.17 -10.53 30.63
N ARG A 55 0.19 -9.92 31.77
CA ARG A 55 -0.79 -9.62 32.84
C ARG A 55 -1.56 -8.30 32.72
N ARG A 56 -1.27 -7.44 31.74
CA ARG A 56 -2.01 -6.17 31.57
C ARG A 56 -3.19 -6.23 30.60
N LEU A 57 -3.38 -7.34 29.89
CA LEU A 57 -4.50 -7.54 28.94
C LEU A 57 -5.66 -8.36 29.48
N GLY A 58 -5.65 -8.76 30.77
CA GLY A 58 -6.81 -9.42 31.40
C GLY A 58 -7.22 -10.78 30.79
N ILE A 59 -6.44 -11.36 29.88
CA ILE A 59 -6.71 -12.68 29.32
C ILE A 59 -5.87 -13.70 30.08
N ALA A 60 -6.42 -14.20 31.18
CA ALA A 60 -6.06 -15.49 31.74
C ALA A 60 -7.31 -16.39 31.64
N PRO A 61 -7.22 -17.61 31.12
CA PRO A 61 -8.35 -18.53 31.11
C PRO A 61 -8.50 -19.13 32.51
N SER A 62 -9.30 -18.51 33.37
CA SER A 62 -9.94 -19.23 34.46
C SER A 62 -11.19 -19.91 33.90
N LEU A 63 -11.01 -21.10 33.33
CA LEU A 63 -12.10 -22.05 33.19
C LEU A 63 -12.41 -22.59 34.59
N GLN A 64 -13.22 -21.86 35.34
CA GLN A 64 -14.11 -22.48 36.32
C GLN A 64 -15.45 -22.65 35.61
N GLU A 65 -15.87 -23.91 35.52
CA GLU A 65 -17.23 -24.30 35.18
C GLU A 65 -18.21 -23.45 35.99
N SER A 66 -18.87 -22.50 35.32
CA SER A 66 -20.02 -21.80 35.87
C SER A 66 -20.97 -21.53 34.72
N GLU A 67 -22.24 -21.75 35.03
CA GLU A 67 -23.33 -22.01 34.12
C GLU A 67 -23.52 -20.92 33.05
N THR A 68 -23.80 -21.38 31.85
CA THR A 68 -24.17 -20.58 30.67
C THR A 68 -25.33 -19.64 30.95
N PRO A 69 -25.19 -18.33 30.69
CA PRO A 69 -26.33 -17.48 30.37
C PRO A 69 -26.56 -17.55 28.86
N GLU A 70 -27.69 -18.14 28.46
CA GLU A 70 -28.20 -18.10 27.09
C GLU A 70 -28.33 -16.65 26.61
N SER A 71 -27.45 -16.23 25.69
CA SER A 71 -27.73 -15.09 24.81
C SER A 71 -27.00 -15.25 23.46
N GLY A 72 -27.78 -15.60 22.44
CA GLY A 72 -27.49 -15.29 21.03
C GLY A 72 -26.27 -15.94 20.39
N SER A 73 -26.15 -17.26 20.42
CA SER A 73 -25.18 -17.98 19.56
C SER A 73 -25.57 -17.83 18.09
N THR A 74 -24.96 -16.89 17.36
CA THR A 74 -24.84 -17.05 15.91
C THR A 74 -23.94 -18.25 15.66
N GLY A 75 -24.46 -19.30 15.01
CA GLY A 75 -23.78 -20.58 14.84
C GLY A 75 -22.32 -20.43 14.40
N ARG A 76 -21.40 -20.99 15.20
CA ARG A 76 -19.93 -20.98 14.97
C ARG A 76 -19.50 -21.56 13.61
N GLY A 77 -20.40 -22.23 12.88
CA GLY A 77 -20.12 -22.85 11.58
C GLY A 77 -20.38 -21.97 10.34
N ASP A 78 -21.03 -20.82 10.48
CA ASP A 78 -21.57 -20.09 9.32
C ASP A 78 -20.59 -19.05 8.74
N VAL A 79 -19.56 -18.64 9.47
CA VAL A 79 -18.61 -17.63 8.99
C VAL A 79 -17.45 -18.30 8.27
N GLY A 80 -17.27 -17.95 6.99
CA GLY A 80 -16.19 -18.47 6.15
C GLY A 80 -14.93 -17.62 6.14
N ALA A 81 -15.04 -16.30 6.34
CA ALA A 81 -13.89 -15.40 6.28
C ALA A 81 -14.09 -14.09 7.06
N ILE A 82 -12.99 -13.50 7.51
CA ILE A 82 -12.85 -12.11 7.97
C ILE A 82 -11.96 -11.35 6.98
N VAL A 83 -12.43 -10.21 6.50
CA VAL A 83 -11.69 -9.30 5.61
C VAL A 83 -11.45 -7.99 6.35
N VAL A 84 -10.19 -7.55 6.44
CA VAL A 84 -9.80 -6.33 7.14
C VAL A 84 -9.39 -5.25 6.13
N GLY A 85 -10.22 -4.23 6.00
CA GLY A 85 -10.04 -3.08 5.11
C GLY A 85 -11.12 -3.01 4.02
N GLY A 86 -11.69 -1.83 3.85
CA GLY A 86 -12.79 -1.52 2.92
C GLY A 86 -12.36 -0.73 1.68
N GLY A 87 -11.06 -0.72 1.38
CA GLY A 87 -10.53 -0.15 0.14
C GLY A 87 -10.71 -1.06 -1.08
N PRO A 88 -10.11 -0.72 -2.24
CA PRO A 88 -10.30 -1.48 -3.47
C PRO A 88 -9.89 -2.95 -3.41
N ALA A 89 -8.87 -3.29 -2.63
CA ALA A 89 -8.49 -4.68 -2.42
C ALA A 89 -9.53 -5.43 -1.57
N GLY A 90 -10.03 -4.81 -0.51
CA GLY A 90 -11.06 -5.40 0.35
C GLY A 90 -12.38 -5.65 -0.38
N ILE A 91 -12.84 -4.69 -1.18
CA ILE A 91 -14.02 -4.83 -2.05
C ILE A 91 -13.84 -6.03 -3.00
N ALA A 92 -12.67 -6.14 -3.63
CA ALA A 92 -12.36 -7.23 -4.54
C ALA A 92 -12.28 -8.58 -3.81
N VAL A 93 -11.68 -8.64 -2.62
CA VAL A 93 -11.61 -9.86 -1.79
C VAL A 93 -13.01 -10.32 -1.41
N VAL A 94 -13.87 -9.42 -0.92
CA VAL A 94 -15.27 -9.76 -0.58
C VAL A 94 -16.01 -10.29 -1.80
N GLY A 95 -15.91 -9.61 -2.95
CA GLY A 95 -16.55 -10.07 -4.18
C GLY A 95 -16.09 -11.45 -4.65
N ASN A 96 -14.79 -11.75 -4.58
CA ASN A 96 -14.26 -13.07 -4.92
C ASN A 96 -14.68 -14.13 -3.88
N LEU A 97 -14.60 -13.83 -2.58
CA LEU A 97 -14.99 -14.77 -1.53
C LEU A 97 -16.48 -15.12 -1.60
N LEU A 98 -17.36 -14.19 -2.00
CA LEU A 98 -18.78 -14.47 -2.21
C LEU A 98 -19.03 -15.47 -3.34
N GLU A 99 -18.21 -15.48 -4.40
CA GLU A 99 -18.26 -16.48 -5.48
C GLU A 99 -17.70 -17.84 -5.04
N GLN A 100 -16.62 -17.84 -4.26
CA GLN A 100 -15.87 -19.05 -3.95
C GLN A 100 -16.37 -19.79 -2.70
N LEU A 101 -16.85 -19.07 -1.68
CA LEU A 101 -17.40 -19.69 -0.48
C LEU A 101 -18.80 -20.24 -0.76
N GLY A 102 -19.11 -21.42 -0.21
CA GLY A 102 -20.43 -22.04 -0.32
C GLY A 102 -21.57 -21.09 0.13
N PRO A 103 -22.79 -21.27 -0.40
CA PRO A 103 -23.89 -20.30 -0.30
C PRO A 103 -24.30 -19.97 1.15
N ASP A 104 -24.10 -20.91 2.08
CA ASP A 104 -24.43 -20.73 3.50
C ASP A 104 -23.35 -19.98 4.29
N LYS A 105 -22.17 -19.75 3.69
CA LYS A 105 -21.06 -19.08 4.37
C LYS A 105 -21.18 -17.57 4.29
N LYS A 106 -21.08 -16.93 5.44
CA LYS A 106 -21.02 -15.48 5.65
C LYS A 106 -19.58 -14.98 5.66
N ILE A 107 -19.41 -13.72 5.30
CA ILE A 107 -18.15 -12.98 5.35
C ILE A 107 -18.31 -11.86 6.36
N ILE A 108 -17.38 -11.79 7.30
CA ILE A 108 -17.23 -10.63 8.17
C ILE A 108 -16.30 -9.64 7.48
N TRP A 109 -16.76 -8.41 7.28
CA TRP A 109 -15.97 -7.35 6.67
C TRP A 109 -15.77 -6.23 7.69
N VAL A 110 -14.52 -5.88 7.98
CA VAL A 110 -14.17 -4.85 8.96
C VAL A 110 -13.50 -3.69 8.23
N ASP A 111 -14.02 -2.48 8.42
CA ASP A 111 -13.38 -1.26 7.91
C ASP A 111 -13.63 -0.07 8.82
N ARG A 112 -12.77 0.94 8.75
CA ARG A 112 -12.91 2.16 9.55
C ARG A 112 -14.11 3.01 9.12
N GLN A 113 -14.49 3.00 7.84
CA GLN A 113 -15.46 3.96 7.30
C GLN A 113 -16.46 3.39 6.29
N PHE A 114 -16.14 2.30 5.59
CA PHE A 114 -16.89 1.75 4.46
C PHE A 114 -17.17 2.79 3.36
N SER A 115 -16.14 3.56 3.01
CA SER A 115 -16.22 4.65 2.02
C SER A 115 -15.49 4.36 0.70
N GLY A 116 -14.96 3.15 0.49
CA GLY A 116 -14.12 2.83 -0.68
C GLY A 116 -12.61 3.08 -0.46
N GLY A 117 -12.21 3.40 0.77
CA GLY A 117 -10.81 3.54 1.18
C GLY A 117 -10.21 4.93 0.91
N ARG A 118 -8.87 4.99 0.73
CA ARG A 118 -8.15 6.27 0.64
C ARG A 118 -8.43 7.07 -0.63
N ILE A 119 -8.84 6.44 -1.73
CA ILE A 119 -9.09 7.13 -3.01
C ILE A 119 -10.18 8.21 -2.84
N PRO A 120 -11.43 7.87 -2.48
CA PRO A 120 -12.47 8.87 -2.26
C PRO A 120 -12.22 9.77 -1.04
N ALA A 121 -11.42 9.30 -0.07
CA ALA A 121 -11.15 10.06 1.15
C ALA A 121 -10.05 11.13 1.01
N LYS A 122 -9.08 10.95 0.10
CA LYS A 122 -7.87 11.79 0.03
C LYS A 122 -7.44 12.19 -1.38
N TYR A 123 -7.85 11.45 -2.42
CA TYR A 123 -7.27 11.58 -3.75
C TYR A 123 -8.31 11.85 -4.85
N SER A 124 -9.53 12.28 -4.51
CA SER A 124 -10.62 12.52 -5.47
C SER A 124 -10.29 13.51 -6.60
N GLU A 125 -9.40 14.47 -6.35
CA GLU A 125 -9.00 15.49 -7.32
C GLU A 125 -7.80 15.06 -8.19
N VAL A 126 -7.11 14.00 -7.79
CA VAL A 126 -5.88 13.53 -8.45
C VAL A 126 -6.23 12.89 -9.80
N PRO A 127 -5.51 13.21 -10.89
CA PRO A 127 -5.69 12.51 -12.15
C PRO A 127 -5.21 11.06 -12.05
N SER A 128 -5.99 10.13 -12.59
CA SER A 128 -5.62 8.71 -12.62
C SER A 128 -4.51 8.44 -13.64
N ASN A 129 -3.73 7.40 -13.36
CA ASN A 129 -2.82 6.76 -14.32
C ASN A 129 -3.39 5.46 -14.92
N THR A 130 -4.67 5.16 -14.60
CA THR A 130 -5.42 3.98 -14.99
C THR A 130 -6.52 4.43 -15.95
N THR A 131 -6.72 3.70 -17.04
CA THR A 131 -7.76 4.04 -18.01
C THR A 131 -9.15 3.77 -17.46
N VAL A 132 -10.14 4.52 -17.94
CA VAL A 132 -11.54 4.40 -17.50
C VAL A 132 -12.06 2.97 -17.69
N ALA A 133 -11.76 2.32 -18.82
CA ALA A 133 -12.18 0.95 -19.09
C ALA A 133 -11.72 -0.06 -18.02
N LEU A 134 -10.57 0.17 -17.37
CA LEU A 134 -10.07 -0.72 -16.33
C LEU A 134 -10.84 -0.58 -15.01
N PHE A 135 -11.43 0.59 -14.72
CA PHE A 135 -12.34 0.76 -13.59
C PHE A 135 -13.66 0.02 -13.81
N ILE A 136 -14.24 0.12 -15.00
CA ILE A 136 -15.46 -0.63 -15.36
C ILE A 136 -15.20 -2.14 -15.34
N LYS A 137 -14.08 -2.61 -15.91
CA LYS A 137 -13.67 -4.02 -15.83
C LYS A 137 -13.54 -4.51 -14.40
N TYR A 138 -13.02 -3.69 -13.49
CA TYR A 138 -12.96 -4.02 -12.07
C TYR A 138 -14.36 -4.24 -11.48
N ALA A 139 -15.32 -3.35 -11.75
CA ALA A 139 -16.71 -3.47 -11.25
C ALA A 139 -17.46 -4.69 -11.82
N GLN A 140 -17.08 -5.19 -12.99
CA GLN A 140 -17.74 -6.31 -13.66
C GLN A 140 -17.07 -7.69 -13.44
N ALA A 141 -15.94 -7.71 -12.73
CA ALA A 141 -15.00 -8.82 -12.76
C ALA A 141 -15.51 -10.11 -12.13
N VAL A 142 -16.33 -9.97 -11.08
CA VAL A 142 -16.91 -11.04 -10.27
C VAL A 142 -18.41 -10.80 -10.15
N GLN A 143 -19.19 -11.88 -10.07
CA GLN A 143 -20.65 -11.88 -10.14
C GLN A 143 -21.31 -10.92 -9.13
N PRO A 144 -20.90 -10.83 -7.85
CA PRO A 144 -21.53 -9.90 -6.92
C PRO A 144 -21.34 -8.43 -7.30
N LEU A 145 -20.14 -8.06 -7.76
CA LEU A 145 -19.88 -6.69 -8.22
C LEU A 145 -20.57 -6.40 -9.54
N ARG A 146 -20.60 -7.38 -10.46
CA ARG A 146 -21.28 -7.26 -11.75
C ARG A 146 -22.78 -7.04 -11.55
N ALA A 147 -23.41 -7.75 -10.64
CA ALA A 147 -24.82 -7.55 -10.32
C ALA A 147 -25.10 -6.12 -9.83
N ILE A 148 -24.23 -5.56 -8.99
CA ILE A 148 -24.32 -4.16 -8.53
C ILE A 148 -24.13 -3.20 -9.71
N HIS A 149 -23.11 -3.44 -10.54
CA HIS A 149 -22.85 -2.65 -11.74
C HIS A 149 -24.05 -2.64 -12.68
N ASP A 150 -24.61 -3.80 -13.01
CA ASP A 150 -25.70 -3.94 -13.98
C ASP A 150 -27.00 -3.31 -13.44
N ALA A 151 -27.27 -3.47 -12.14
CA ALA A 151 -28.38 -2.79 -11.49
C ALA A 151 -28.23 -1.26 -11.54
N ALA A 152 -27.05 -0.72 -11.21
CA ALA A 152 -26.78 0.71 -11.29
C ALA A 152 -26.83 1.24 -12.74
N ALA A 153 -26.37 0.46 -13.71
CA ALA A 153 -26.46 0.82 -15.12
C ALA A 153 -27.92 0.90 -15.60
N ALA A 154 -28.81 0.05 -15.07
CA ALA A 154 -30.25 0.03 -15.40
C ALA A 154 -31.10 1.06 -14.64
N GLU A 155 -30.67 1.52 -13.47
CA GLU A 155 -31.42 2.47 -12.62
C GLU A 155 -31.66 3.82 -13.34
N PRO A 156 -32.84 4.46 -13.29
CA PRO A 156 -33.05 5.79 -13.85
C PRO A 156 -32.18 6.87 -13.18
N GLY A 157 -31.71 7.86 -13.96
CA GLY A 157 -30.93 9.00 -13.45
C GLY A 157 -29.40 8.78 -13.43
N PRO A 158 -28.63 9.80 -13.01
CA PRO A 158 -27.17 9.75 -12.94
C PRO A 158 -26.68 8.95 -11.72
N ASN A 159 -25.58 8.22 -11.89
CA ASN A 159 -24.88 7.54 -10.81
C ASN A 159 -23.43 7.25 -11.21
N ALA A 160 -22.61 6.85 -10.24
CA ALA A 160 -21.17 6.66 -10.41
C ALA A 160 -20.78 5.69 -11.54
N ILE A 161 -21.58 4.65 -11.81
CA ILE A 161 -21.32 3.70 -12.90
C ILE A 161 -21.55 4.36 -14.25
N LYS A 162 -22.68 5.06 -14.41
CA LYS A 162 -23.00 5.77 -15.65
C LYS A 162 -22.05 6.93 -15.93
N ASP A 163 -21.66 7.65 -14.89
CA ASP A 163 -20.69 8.73 -15.01
C ASP A 163 -19.38 8.19 -15.58
N LEU A 164 -18.85 7.07 -15.04
CA LEU A 164 -17.68 6.39 -15.60
C LEU A 164 -17.89 5.89 -17.04
N GLN A 165 -19.05 5.34 -17.36
CA GLN A 165 -19.37 4.84 -18.72
C GLN A 165 -19.44 5.96 -19.76
N SER A 166 -19.80 7.17 -19.35
CA SER A 166 -19.89 8.34 -20.23
C SER A 166 -18.53 8.93 -20.62
N LEU A 167 -17.45 8.57 -19.91
CA LEU A 167 -16.10 9.05 -20.18
C LEU A 167 -15.44 8.28 -21.33
N ASP A 168 -14.35 8.84 -21.86
CA ASP A 168 -13.50 8.17 -22.84
C ASP A 168 -12.84 6.92 -22.23
N GLN A 169 -13.21 5.76 -22.74
CA GLN A 169 -12.83 4.46 -22.18
C GLN A 169 -11.32 4.17 -22.29
N ASP A 170 -10.67 4.73 -23.30
CA ASP A 170 -9.21 4.64 -23.49
C ASP A 170 -8.45 5.75 -22.75
N GLY A 171 -9.16 6.78 -22.28
CA GLY A 171 -8.61 7.91 -21.55
C GLY A 171 -8.41 7.62 -20.06
N THR A 172 -7.74 8.54 -19.37
CA THR A 172 -7.72 8.61 -17.90
C THR A 172 -8.77 9.61 -17.40
N CYS A 173 -9.04 9.61 -16.10
CA CYS A 173 -10.03 10.50 -15.49
C CYS A 173 -9.55 11.03 -14.13
N LYS A 174 -10.29 11.95 -13.50
CA LYS A 174 -10.07 12.25 -12.08
C LYS A 174 -10.40 11.01 -11.24
N LEU A 175 -9.67 10.77 -10.16
CA LEU A 175 -9.89 9.64 -9.28
C LEU A 175 -11.22 9.71 -8.51
N SER A 176 -11.91 10.85 -8.47
CA SER A 176 -13.28 11.00 -7.97
C SER A 176 -14.22 9.99 -8.62
N TYR A 177 -14.21 9.86 -9.94
CA TYR A 177 -15.07 8.90 -10.65
C TYR A 177 -14.84 7.44 -10.17
N ALA A 178 -13.58 7.04 -10.00
CA ALA A 178 -13.25 5.72 -9.45
C ALA A 178 -13.61 5.62 -7.96
N GLY A 179 -13.45 6.70 -7.19
CA GLY A 179 -13.82 6.80 -5.78
C GLY A 179 -15.33 6.64 -5.56
N ASP A 180 -16.14 7.30 -6.37
CA ASP A 180 -17.60 7.23 -6.32
C ASP A 180 -18.10 5.83 -6.70
N MET A 181 -17.47 5.20 -7.71
CA MET A 181 -17.72 3.79 -8.03
C MET A 181 -17.40 2.88 -6.85
N LEU A 182 -16.24 3.04 -6.21
CA LEU A 182 -15.85 2.23 -5.05
C LEU A 182 -16.82 2.43 -3.89
N ALA A 183 -17.25 3.68 -3.63
CA ALA A 183 -18.23 3.99 -2.59
C ALA A 183 -19.59 3.33 -2.89
N LEU A 184 -20.05 3.36 -4.14
CA LEU A 184 -21.27 2.67 -4.57
C LEU A 184 -21.15 1.16 -4.37
N LEU A 185 -20.07 0.53 -4.85
CA LEU A 185 -19.85 -0.91 -4.69
C LEU A 185 -19.79 -1.30 -3.21
N THR A 186 -19.08 -0.53 -2.38
CA THR A 186 -19.03 -0.76 -0.93
C THR A 186 -20.42 -0.67 -0.31
N LYS A 187 -21.19 0.38 -0.62
CA LYS A 187 -22.54 0.61 -0.08
C LYS A 187 -23.50 -0.53 -0.41
N GLU A 188 -23.44 -1.09 -1.63
CA GLU A 188 -24.34 -2.18 -2.00
C GLU A 188 -23.84 -3.53 -1.46
N LEU A 189 -22.52 -3.76 -1.37
CA LEU A 189 -21.97 -4.95 -0.71
C LEU A 189 -22.31 -5.01 0.78
N THR A 190 -22.36 -3.88 1.49
CA THR A 190 -22.72 -3.89 2.92
C THR A 190 -24.17 -4.32 3.18
N LYS A 191 -25.03 -4.27 2.15
CA LYS A 191 -26.42 -4.76 2.20
C LYS A 191 -26.54 -6.24 1.82
N HIS A 192 -25.49 -6.85 1.29
CA HIS A 192 -25.53 -8.23 0.84
C HIS A 192 -25.80 -9.18 2.02
N PRO A 193 -26.75 -10.12 1.94
CA PRO A 193 -27.19 -10.93 3.09
C PRO A 193 -26.11 -11.82 3.70
N ARG A 194 -25.07 -12.15 2.90
CA ARG A 194 -23.89 -12.92 3.34
C ARG A 194 -22.74 -12.05 3.85
N VAL A 195 -22.86 -10.72 3.88
CA VAL A 195 -21.81 -9.82 4.34
C VAL A 195 -22.25 -9.16 5.64
N LYS A 196 -21.52 -9.43 6.72
CA LYS A 196 -21.71 -8.77 8.02
C LYS A 196 -20.60 -7.75 8.23
N THR A 197 -20.96 -6.50 8.43
CA THR A 197 -19.99 -5.41 8.56
C THR A 197 -19.75 -5.01 10.01
N TYR A 198 -18.51 -4.65 10.32
CA TYR A 198 -18.16 -4.02 11.59
C TYR A 198 -17.31 -2.78 11.32
N LYS A 199 -17.74 -1.64 11.85
CA LYS A 199 -17.01 -0.38 11.72
C LYS A 199 -15.97 -0.28 12.84
N GLY A 200 -14.69 -0.24 12.49
CA GLY A 200 -13.62 -0.07 13.46
C GLY A 200 -12.23 -0.43 12.94
N THR A 201 -11.26 -0.37 13.84
CA THR A 201 -9.87 -0.76 13.58
C THR A 201 -9.63 -2.11 14.23
N VAL A 202 -9.05 -3.06 13.49
CA VAL A 202 -8.60 -4.32 14.07
C VAL A 202 -7.27 -4.11 14.76
N GLU A 203 -7.18 -4.47 16.05
CA GLU A 203 -5.95 -4.31 16.84
C GLU A 203 -5.24 -5.65 17.07
N LEU A 204 -6.00 -6.73 17.15
CA LEU A 204 -5.48 -8.06 17.47
C LEU A 204 -6.13 -9.12 16.60
N ALA A 205 -5.31 -10.04 16.10
CA ALA A 205 -5.71 -11.26 15.44
C ALA A 205 -4.90 -12.43 16.02
N VAL A 206 -5.56 -13.37 16.68
CA VAL A 206 -4.92 -14.54 17.30
C VAL A 206 -5.50 -15.83 16.75
N ARG A 207 -4.64 -16.81 16.50
CA ARG A 207 -5.09 -18.14 16.13
C ARG A 207 -5.82 -18.79 17.31
N ASN A 208 -7.03 -19.31 17.07
CA ASN A 208 -7.91 -19.86 18.09
C ASN A 208 -7.27 -21.14 18.69
N THR A 209 -7.24 -21.26 20.02
CA THR A 209 -6.67 -22.44 20.69
C THR A 209 -7.60 -23.67 20.63
N SER A 210 -8.92 -23.46 20.67
CA SER A 210 -9.91 -24.53 20.65
C SER A 210 -10.28 -24.98 19.24
N THR A 211 -10.12 -24.10 18.25
CA THR A 211 -10.27 -24.43 16.82
C THR A 211 -9.07 -23.91 16.05
N PRO A 212 -7.91 -24.61 16.07
CA PRO A 212 -6.65 -24.11 15.53
C PRO A 212 -6.69 -23.61 14.09
N HIS A 213 -7.67 -23.99 13.28
CA HIS A 213 -7.84 -23.48 11.91
C HIS A 213 -8.52 -22.12 11.82
N HIS A 214 -8.91 -21.53 12.94
CA HIS A 214 -9.65 -20.28 13.00
C HIS A 214 -8.82 -19.14 13.58
N TRP A 215 -9.18 -17.93 13.16
CA TRP A 215 -8.64 -16.66 13.62
C TRP A 215 -9.69 -15.95 14.46
N ILE A 216 -9.30 -15.62 15.70
CA ILE A 216 -10.03 -14.72 16.58
C ILE A 216 -9.54 -13.30 16.35
N VAL A 217 -10.44 -12.39 16.02
CA VAL A 217 -10.12 -10.99 15.72
C VAL A 217 -10.88 -10.08 16.68
N SER A 218 -10.17 -9.10 17.26
CA SER A 218 -10.78 -8.05 18.09
C SER A 218 -10.56 -6.67 17.50
N LEU A 219 -11.58 -5.83 17.67
CA LEU A 219 -11.55 -4.44 17.26
C LEU A 219 -11.12 -3.55 18.44
N ALA A 220 -10.54 -2.39 18.14
CA ALA A 220 -10.28 -1.34 19.09
C ALA A 220 -11.56 -1.00 19.87
N GLN A 221 -11.46 -0.91 21.19
CA GLN A 221 -12.57 -0.51 22.04
C GLN A 221 -12.92 0.95 21.75
N GLN A 222 -14.21 1.26 21.63
CA GLN A 222 -14.67 2.64 21.59
C GLN A 222 -14.87 3.12 23.03
N ASP A 223 -14.38 4.32 23.34
CA ASP A 223 -14.36 4.87 24.71
C ASP A 223 -15.76 4.92 25.36
N GLU A 224 -16.82 5.08 24.57
CA GLU A 224 -18.22 5.14 25.04
C GLU A 224 -19.14 4.11 24.37
N GLY A 225 -18.63 2.89 24.11
CA GLY A 225 -19.39 1.84 23.41
C GLY A 225 -19.50 0.52 24.17
N PRO A 226 -20.45 -0.36 23.76
CA PRO A 226 -20.44 -1.75 24.20
C PRO A 226 -19.11 -2.42 23.82
N ALA A 227 -18.73 -3.45 24.56
CA ALA A 227 -17.52 -4.22 24.28
C ALA A 227 -17.49 -4.68 22.81
N ALA A 228 -16.35 -4.46 22.16
CA ALA A 228 -16.17 -4.84 20.77
C ALA A 228 -16.40 -6.36 20.59
N PRO A 229 -17.11 -6.78 19.54
CA PRO A 229 -17.37 -8.19 19.31
C PRO A 229 -16.07 -8.92 19.01
N ILE A 230 -15.96 -10.13 19.54
CA ILE A 230 -14.93 -11.08 19.17
C ILE A 230 -15.39 -11.78 17.90
N LEU A 231 -14.60 -11.68 16.83
CA LEU A 231 -14.91 -12.25 15.52
C LEU A 231 -14.12 -13.54 15.33
N ASP A 232 -14.69 -14.53 14.66
CA ASP A 232 -14.10 -15.86 14.49
C ASP A 232 -14.35 -16.38 13.06
N ALA A 233 -13.28 -16.73 12.34
CA ALA A 233 -13.37 -17.34 10.99
C ALA A 233 -12.10 -18.12 10.61
N PRO A 234 -12.20 -19.11 9.70
CA PRO A 234 -11.04 -19.87 9.24
C PRO A 234 -10.11 -19.11 8.28
N ILE A 235 -10.64 -18.09 7.58
CA ILE A 235 -9.88 -17.26 6.66
C ILE A 235 -9.81 -15.84 7.23
N LEU A 236 -8.62 -15.26 7.29
CA LEU A 236 -8.37 -13.86 7.63
C LEU A 236 -7.56 -13.21 6.50
N VAL A 237 -8.11 -12.14 5.90
CA VAL A 237 -7.46 -11.43 4.80
C VAL A 237 -7.14 -9.99 5.18
N TYR A 238 -5.86 -9.61 5.16
CA TYR A 238 -5.41 -8.25 5.37
C TYR A 238 -5.40 -7.43 4.08
N CYS A 239 -6.27 -6.43 4.03
CA CYS A 239 -6.37 -5.40 2.98
C CYS A 239 -6.14 -4.00 3.58
N THR A 240 -5.15 -3.88 4.48
CA THR A 240 -4.95 -2.72 5.36
C THR A 240 -4.57 -1.43 4.62
N GLY A 241 -4.06 -1.55 3.40
CA GLY A 241 -3.66 -0.41 2.58
C GLY A 241 -2.31 0.17 2.98
N SER A 242 -2.02 1.33 2.41
CA SER A 242 -0.76 2.06 2.61
C SER A 242 -1.05 3.56 2.67
N SER A 243 -0.19 4.28 3.37
CA SER A 243 -0.22 5.74 3.48
C SER A 243 1.07 6.33 2.91
N PRO A 244 1.10 7.64 2.54
CA PRO A 244 2.34 8.28 2.11
C PRO A 244 3.46 7.98 3.11
N THR A 245 4.63 7.62 2.59
CA THR A 245 5.79 7.32 3.44
C THR A 245 6.06 8.52 4.34
N PRO A 246 6.15 8.34 5.68
CA PRO A 246 6.40 9.44 6.58
C PRO A 246 7.67 10.19 6.15
N PRO A 247 7.65 11.52 6.20
CA PRO A 247 8.79 12.34 5.83
C PRO A 247 10.00 11.94 6.69
N VAL A 248 11.12 11.67 6.04
CA VAL A 248 12.39 11.42 6.72
C VAL A 248 13.11 12.74 6.93
N SER A 249 13.94 12.82 7.96
CA SER A 249 14.79 14.01 8.14
C SER A 249 15.69 14.17 6.91
N LEU A 250 15.49 15.25 6.17
CA LEU A 250 16.26 15.56 4.96
C LEU A 250 17.68 16.06 5.30
N LEU A 251 17.96 16.36 6.57
CA LEU A 251 19.24 16.87 7.04
C LEU A 251 19.75 16.02 8.23
N PRO A 252 20.89 15.31 8.09
CA PRO A 252 21.45 14.50 9.18
C PRO A 252 21.82 15.36 10.39
N GLY A 253 21.36 14.95 11.58
CA GLY A 253 21.62 15.66 12.84
C GLY A 253 20.52 16.65 13.25
N LEU A 254 19.48 16.82 12.43
CA LEU A 254 18.30 17.60 12.78
C LEU A 254 17.18 16.67 13.26
N ASP A 255 16.74 16.92 14.49
CA ASP A 255 15.59 16.27 15.10
C ASP A 255 14.32 16.73 14.36
N PRO A 256 13.57 15.83 13.69
CA PRO A 256 12.33 16.20 12.99
C PRO A 256 11.26 16.80 13.92
N LEU A 257 11.42 16.67 15.24
CA LEU A 257 10.52 17.25 16.24
C LEU A 257 10.98 18.62 16.78
N LYS A 258 12.15 19.14 16.35
CA LYS A 258 12.63 20.48 16.71
C LYS A 258 12.70 21.37 15.47
N PRO A 259 11.62 22.11 15.15
CA PRO A 259 11.66 23.09 14.07
C PRO A 259 12.70 24.16 14.40
N MET A 260 13.78 24.24 13.63
CA MET A 260 14.69 25.38 13.67
C MET A 260 14.05 26.56 12.93
N VAL A 261 14.33 27.78 13.39
CA VAL A 261 14.01 29.01 12.66
C VAL A 261 14.66 28.92 11.26
N GLY A 262 13.85 29.02 10.22
CA GLY A 262 14.32 28.93 8.82
C GLY A 262 14.24 27.55 8.16
N GLN A 263 13.60 26.55 8.79
CA GLN A 263 13.24 25.31 8.06
C GLN A 263 11.89 25.45 7.33
N PRO A 264 11.75 24.82 6.14
CA PRO A 264 10.48 24.76 5.45
C PRO A 264 9.43 24.02 6.28
N LEU A 265 8.19 24.46 6.18
CA LEU A 265 7.03 23.76 6.73
C LEU A 265 6.84 22.43 5.99
N ASP A 266 6.77 21.33 6.74
CA ASP A 266 6.49 20.01 6.19
C ASP A 266 5.04 19.92 5.71
N ALA A 267 4.89 19.82 4.40
CA ALA A 267 3.63 19.74 3.70
C ALA A 267 3.30 18.27 3.45
N SER A 268 2.30 17.73 4.17
CA SER A 268 1.86 16.36 3.94
C SER A 268 1.40 16.16 2.48
N LEU A 269 1.74 15.02 1.88
CA LEU A 269 1.34 14.70 0.50
C LEU A 269 -0.19 14.73 0.32
N ASP A 270 -0.94 14.29 1.34
CA ASP A 270 -2.41 14.33 1.32
C ASP A 270 -2.95 15.77 1.23
N TRP A 271 -2.33 16.74 1.92
CA TRP A 271 -2.74 18.14 1.84
C TRP A 271 -2.43 18.73 0.46
N VAL A 272 -1.23 18.48 -0.06
CA VAL A 272 -0.77 19.03 -1.35
C VAL A 272 -1.59 18.49 -2.53
N LEU A 273 -2.08 17.25 -2.44
CA LEU A 273 -2.92 16.63 -3.47
C LEU A 273 -4.42 17.00 -3.37
N SER A 274 -4.78 17.93 -2.49
CA SER A 274 -6.18 18.36 -2.26
C SER A 274 -6.43 19.83 -2.61
N SER A 275 -7.68 20.19 -2.88
CA SER A 275 -8.09 21.59 -3.11
C SER A 275 -7.75 22.53 -1.95
N SER A 276 -7.65 21.99 -0.73
CA SER A 276 -7.23 22.72 0.47
C SER A 276 -5.87 23.39 0.32
N LEU A 277 -4.97 22.89 -0.54
CA LEU A 277 -3.71 23.56 -0.83
C LEU A 277 -3.96 24.98 -1.37
N SER A 278 -4.79 25.10 -2.40
CA SER A 278 -5.08 26.39 -3.05
C SER A 278 -5.76 27.40 -2.10
N GLN A 279 -6.52 26.91 -1.12
CA GLN A 279 -7.25 27.73 -0.15
C GLN A 279 -6.35 28.25 0.96
N ASN A 280 -5.36 27.45 1.39
CA ASN A 280 -4.55 27.73 2.57
C ASN A 280 -3.13 28.21 2.24
N LEU A 281 -2.67 28.06 0.99
CA LEU A 281 -1.38 28.59 0.56
C LEU A 281 -1.47 30.11 0.37
N PRO A 282 -0.59 30.93 0.99
CA PRO A 282 -0.63 32.39 0.85
C PRO A 282 -0.54 32.85 -0.60
N ARG A 283 -1.34 33.85 -0.99
CA ARG A 283 -1.49 34.30 -2.39
C ARG A 283 -0.78 35.61 -2.71
N ASP A 284 -0.54 36.40 -1.68
CA ASP A 284 -0.11 37.80 -1.70
C ASP A 284 1.39 37.99 -1.48
N LYS A 285 2.13 36.89 -1.27
CA LYS A 285 3.58 36.92 -1.12
C LYS A 285 4.26 35.84 -1.95
N LYS A 286 5.56 36.06 -2.19
CA LYS A 286 6.44 35.03 -2.77
C LYS A 286 6.50 33.82 -1.85
N ILE A 287 6.39 32.63 -2.45
CA ILE A 287 6.52 31.34 -1.78
C ILE A 287 7.48 30.48 -2.61
N ILE A 288 8.42 29.82 -1.96
CA ILE A 288 9.28 28.80 -2.57
C ILE A 288 8.87 27.43 -2.03
N PHE A 289 8.35 26.56 -2.90
CA PHE A 289 7.87 25.22 -2.55
C PHE A 289 8.88 24.16 -2.99
N GLY A 290 9.43 23.42 -2.02
CA GLY A 290 10.31 22.27 -2.25
C GLY A 290 9.51 21.00 -2.54
N VAL A 291 9.84 20.30 -3.62
CA VAL A 291 9.24 18.99 -3.96
C VAL A 291 10.34 17.95 -4.04
N VAL A 292 10.27 16.92 -3.19
CA VAL A 292 11.24 15.81 -3.18
C VAL A 292 10.63 14.58 -3.85
N GLY A 293 11.33 14.04 -4.84
CA GLY A 293 10.97 12.81 -5.55
C GLY A 293 10.69 13.04 -7.05
N ALA A 294 10.69 11.95 -7.82
CA ALA A 294 10.52 12.00 -9.28
C ALA A 294 9.54 10.92 -9.80
N SER A 295 8.74 10.35 -8.89
CA SER A 295 7.71 9.36 -9.21
C SER A 295 6.41 10.03 -9.66
N HIS A 296 5.40 9.23 -10.05
CA HIS A 296 4.11 9.75 -10.52
C HIS A 296 3.47 10.77 -9.57
N SER A 297 3.45 10.51 -8.25
CA SER A 297 2.91 11.46 -7.27
C SER A 297 3.68 12.78 -7.25
N ALA A 298 5.01 12.74 -7.36
CA ALA A 298 5.84 13.96 -7.39
C ALA A 298 5.54 14.79 -8.64
N ILE A 299 5.38 14.14 -9.80
CA ILE A 299 5.04 14.82 -11.05
C ILE A 299 3.61 15.42 -11.01
N VAL A 300 2.66 14.73 -10.37
CA VAL A 300 1.32 15.29 -10.13
C VAL A 300 1.38 16.51 -9.21
N VAL A 301 2.20 16.47 -8.15
CA VAL A 301 2.43 17.66 -7.30
C VAL A 301 2.97 18.82 -8.12
N LEU A 302 3.99 18.59 -8.96
CA LEU A 302 4.54 19.64 -9.82
C LEU A 302 3.48 20.20 -10.79
N LEU A 303 2.64 19.33 -11.36
CA LEU A 303 1.53 19.73 -12.22
C LEU A 303 0.51 20.62 -11.46
N ILE A 304 0.15 20.26 -10.22
CA ILE A 304 -0.75 21.05 -9.38
C ILE A 304 -0.14 22.42 -9.07
N LEU A 305 1.13 22.46 -8.63
CA LEU A 305 1.82 23.72 -8.32
C LEU A 305 1.95 24.61 -9.56
N ALA A 306 2.22 24.03 -10.73
CA ALA A 306 2.24 24.76 -11.99
C ALA A 306 0.86 25.35 -12.36
N HIS A 307 -0.23 24.62 -12.08
CA HIS A 307 -1.57 25.16 -12.23
C HIS A 307 -1.84 26.32 -11.27
N LEU A 308 -1.40 26.22 -10.01
CA LEU A 308 -1.53 27.30 -9.02
C LEU A 308 -0.74 28.55 -9.42
N GLN A 309 0.51 28.38 -9.89
CA GLN A 309 1.31 29.49 -10.44
C GLN A 309 0.57 30.28 -11.50
N ARG A 310 -0.20 29.61 -12.37
CA ARG A 310 -0.95 30.26 -13.43
C ARG A 310 -2.27 30.90 -12.97
N SER A 311 -2.91 30.32 -11.96
CA SER A 311 -4.30 30.65 -11.61
C SER A 311 -4.40 31.60 -10.42
N SER A 312 -3.93 31.17 -9.25
CA SER A 312 -4.18 31.86 -7.98
C SER A 312 -2.92 32.29 -7.23
N HIS A 313 -1.74 31.80 -7.61
CA HIS A 313 -0.48 31.98 -6.88
C HIS A 313 0.67 32.40 -7.82
N PRO A 314 0.58 33.55 -8.51
CA PRO A 314 1.56 33.95 -9.53
C PRO A 314 3.00 34.16 -9.01
N LEU A 315 3.16 34.34 -7.69
CA LEU A 315 4.45 34.51 -7.03
C LEU A 315 5.05 33.18 -6.50
N LEU A 316 4.39 32.06 -6.74
CA LEU A 316 4.86 30.73 -6.34
C LEU A 316 6.08 30.33 -7.19
N GLU A 317 7.12 29.86 -6.53
CA GLU A 317 8.32 29.28 -7.12
C GLU A 317 8.47 27.83 -6.63
N VAL A 318 9.08 26.98 -7.44
CA VAL A 318 9.21 25.55 -7.13
C VAL A 318 10.67 25.13 -7.25
N LYS A 319 11.19 24.48 -6.21
CA LYS A 319 12.47 23.77 -6.24
C LYS A 319 12.21 22.27 -6.23
N TRP A 320 12.68 21.56 -7.24
CA TRP A 320 12.42 20.15 -7.44
C TRP A 320 13.68 19.31 -7.20
N PHE A 321 13.71 18.59 -6.09
CA PHE A 321 14.82 17.75 -5.64
C PHE A 321 14.65 16.32 -6.16
N THR A 322 15.61 15.87 -6.96
CA THR A 322 15.54 14.54 -7.60
C THR A 322 16.86 13.80 -7.59
N ARG A 323 16.81 12.51 -7.22
CA ARG A 323 17.94 11.57 -7.34
C ARG A 323 18.08 11.01 -8.76
N SER A 324 17.02 11.09 -9.56
CA SER A 324 16.96 10.51 -10.90
C SER A 324 17.40 11.54 -11.93
N LYS A 325 18.37 11.18 -12.78
CA LYS A 325 18.85 12.02 -13.90
C LYS A 325 17.85 12.09 -15.05
N SER A 326 17.05 11.06 -15.25
CA SER A 326 15.95 11.04 -16.23
C SER A 326 14.66 10.52 -15.59
N LEU A 327 13.52 10.94 -16.14
CA LEU A 327 12.22 10.40 -15.74
C LEU A 327 11.98 9.06 -16.43
N LYS A 328 11.31 8.15 -15.71
CA LYS A 328 10.92 6.85 -16.22
C LYS A 328 9.48 6.93 -16.74
N TYR A 329 9.26 6.52 -17.98
CA TYR A 329 7.94 6.52 -18.62
C TYR A 329 7.46 5.10 -18.87
N ALA A 330 6.14 4.90 -18.82
CA ALA A 330 5.55 3.66 -19.31
C ALA A 330 5.68 3.60 -20.84
N VAL A 331 6.09 2.44 -21.36
CA VAL A 331 6.26 2.22 -22.80
C VAL A 331 5.24 1.17 -23.23
N TYR A 332 4.36 1.54 -24.16
CA TYR A 332 3.34 0.64 -24.70
C TYR A 332 3.97 -0.22 -25.78
N GLU A 333 3.93 -1.53 -25.57
CA GLU A 333 4.45 -2.57 -26.45
C GLU A 333 3.27 -3.44 -26.95
N ASP A 334 3.50 -4.38 -27.85
CA ASP A 334 2.44 -5.24 -28.40
C ASP A 334 1.75 -6.12 -27.33
N GLY A 335 0.61 -5.64 -26.83
CA GLY A 335 -0.23 -6.30 -25.83
C GLY A 335 0.26 -6.21 -24.38
N TRP A 336 1.27 -5.39 -24.07
CA TRP A 336 1.75 -5.16 -22.69
C TRP A 336 2.41 -3.79 -22.54
N ILE A 337 2.70 -3.40 -21.29
CA ILE A 337 3.31 -2.10 -20.98
C ILE A 337 4.60 -2.35 -20.20
N ARG A 338 5.72 -1.83 -20.69
CA ARG A 338 7.00 -1.82 -19.97
C ARG A 338 7.03 -0.68 -18.96
N TYR A 339 7.53 -0.96 -17.76
CA TYR A 339 7.42 -0.06 -16.60
C TYR A 339 5.98 0.31 -16.25
N ASP A 340 5.06 -0.66 -16.32
CA ASP A 340 3.63 -0.45 -16.10
C ASP A 340 3.30 0.05 -14.68
N ASN A 341 4.13 -0.26 -13.69
CA ASN A 341 3.90 0.15 -12.30
C ASN A 341 4.79 1.31 -11.87
N THR A 342 5.95 1.50 -12.52
CA THR A 342 6.95 2.48 -12.12
C THR A 342 7.11 3.65 -13.09
N GLY A 343 6.61 3.52 -14.32
CA GLY A 343 6.67 4.55 -15.35
C GLY A 343 5.53 5.56 -15.28
N LEU A 344 5.82 6.81 -15.61
CA LEU A 344 4.82 7.88 -15.76
C LEU A 344 3.85 7.56 -16.90
N LYS A 345 2.56 7.91 -16.69
CA LYS A 345 1.45 7.71 -17.63
C LYS A 345 0.49 8.89 -17.63
N GLY A 346 -0.33 8.97 -18.67
CA GLY A 346 -1.39 9.95 -18.83
C GLY A 346 -0.87 11.38 -18.68
N ILE A 347 -1.69 12.23 -18.04
CA ILE A 347 -1.43 13.66 -17.92
C ILE A 347 -0.08 14.00 -17.25
N ALA A 348 0.36 13.18 -16.30
CA ALA A 348 1.65 13.40 -15.62
C ALA A 348 2.84 13.13 -16.57
N ALA A 349 2.74 12.10 -17.42
CA ALA A 349 3.79 11.84 -18.41
C ALA A 349 3.88 12.95 -19.46
N GLU A 350 2.73 13.44 -19.92
CA GLU A 350 2.65 14.54 -20.88
C GLU A 350 3.23 15.83 -20.28
N PHE A 351 2.83 16.17 -19.05
CA PHE A 351 3.38 17.32 -18.32
C PHE A 351 4.90 17.22 -18.17
N ALA A 352 5.40 16.06 -17.75
CA ALA A 352 6.83 15.84 -17.56
C ALA A 352 7.64 16.02 -18.85
N ARG A 353 7.24 15.38 -19.96
CA ARG A 353 7.95 15.50 -21.24
C ARG A 353 8.03 16.95 -21.71
N TYR A 354 6.91 17.65 -21.64
CA TYR A 354 6.81 19.01 -22.19
C TYR A 354 7.49 20.04 -21.27
N TYR A 355 7.09 20.10 -20.00
CA TYR A 355 7.48 21.19 -19.10
C TYR A 355 8.74 20.90 -18.29
N LEU A 356 9.08 19.64 -18.04
CA LEU A 356 10.25 19.29 -17.22
C LEU A 356 11.46 18.87 -18.06
N GLU A 357 11.24 18.28 -19.25
CA GLU A 357 12.31 17.79 -20.13
C GLU A 357 12.46 18.62 -21.42
N GLY A 358 11.57 19.58 -21.68
CA GLY A 358 11.68 20.48 -22.83
C GLY A 358 11.53 19.79 -24.18
N VAL A 359 10.89 18.61 -24.21
CA VAL A 359 10.64 17.85 -25.44
C VAL A 359 9.65 18.64 -26.31
N GLY A 360 10.13 19.11 -27.47
CA GLY A 360 9.35 19.94 -28.39
C GLY A 360 8.07 19.25 -28.86
N TYR A 361 7.01 20.04 -29.04
CA TYR A 361 5.64 19.62 -29.37
C TYR A 361 5.54 18.56 -30.47
N GLU A 362 6.39 18.65 -31.49
CA GLU A 362 6.37 17.78 -32.68
C GLU A 362 6.72 16.31 -32.40
N SER A 363 7.34 16.03 -31.24
CA SER A 363 7.81 14.68 -30.87
C SER A 363 6.92 13.96 -29.85
N ILE A 364 5.82 14.58 -29.42
CA ILE A 364 4.84 13.95 -28.55
C ILE A 364 3.85 13.17 -29.43
N PRO A 365 3.66 11.85 -29.23
CA PRO A 365 2.59 11.12 -29.89
C PRO A 365 1.27 11.86 -29.62
N ARG A 366 0.52 12.21 -30.67
CA ARG A 366 -0.79 12.88 -30.55
C ARG A 366 -1.77 11.97 -29.81
N GLY A 367 -1.72 12.01 -28.49
CA GLY A 367 -2.64 11.38 -27.55
C GLY A 367 -3.57 12.44 -26.95
N LYS A 368 -4.73 12.00 -26.49
CA LYS A 368 -5.93 12.78 -26.12
C LYS A 368 -5.77 13.71 -24.89
N GLY A 369 -4.58 14.20 -24.60
CA GLY A 369 -4.28 15.07 -23.47
C GLY A 369 -3.91 16.49 -23.90
N ASN A 370 -4.74 17.45 -23.48
CA ASN A 370 -4.63 18.87 -23.84
C ASN A 370 -3.83 19.69 -22.80
N VAL A 371 -2.86 19.09 -22.10
CA VAL A 371 -2.14 19.74 -20.97
C VAL A 371 -1.57 21.10 -21.35
N TRP A 372 -1.03 21.21 -22.57
CA TRP A 372 -0.50 22.46 -23.08
C TRP A 372 -1.59 23.53 -23.31
N GLN A 373 -2.76 23.16 -23.84
CA GLN A 373 -3.89 24.09 -23.98
C GLN A 373 -4.41 24.55 -22.61
N MET A 374 -4.26 23.71 -21.57
CA MET A 374 -4.70 24.03 -20.21
C MET A 374 -3.71 24.92 -19.44
N LEU A 375 -2.43 24.95 -19.81
CA LEU A 375 -1.37 25.56 -18.99
C LEU A 375 -0.59 26.68 -19.68
N GLY A 376 -0.50 26.74 -21.01
CA GLY A 376 0.23 27.81 -21.71
C GLY A 376 1.71 27.93 -21.29
N PRO A 377 2.35 29.10 -21.41
CA PRO A 377 3.71 29.32 -20.91
C PRO A 377 3.73 29.28 -19.38
N LEU A 378 4.60 28.43 -18.81
CA LEU A 378 4.76 28.26 -17.37
C LEU A 378 6.20 28.54 -16.94
N ARG A 379 6.36 28.96 -15.69
CA ARG A 379 7.68 29.02 -15.04
C ARG A 379 8.09 27.59 -14.66
N ALA A 380 9.12 27.06 -15.29
CA ALA A 380 9.65 25.75 -14.96
C ALA A 380 10.17 25.69 -13.51
N PRO A 381 10.02 24.54 -12.81
CA PRO A 381 10.65 24.35 -11.50
C PRO A 381 12.18 24.37 -11.63
N GLU A 382 12.86 24.94 -10.63
CA GLU A 382 14.31 24.84 -10.51
C GLU A 382 14.67 23.40 -10.09
N ARG A 383 15.26 22.62 -11.00
CA ARG A 383 15.66 21.25 -10.72
C ARG A 383 16.97 21.22 -9.92
N ILE A 384 16.93 20.61 -8.75
CA ILE A 384 18.07 20.37 -7.88
C ILE A 384 18.50 18.91 -8.02
N ASP A 385 19.74 18.68 -8.45
CA ASP A 385 20.31 17.34 -8.58
C ASP A 385 20.72 16.81 -7.21
N CYS A 386 20.05 15.74 -6.78
CA CYS A 386 20.38 14.99 -5.57
C CYS A 386 20.96 13.60 -5.92
N SER A 387 21.39 13.40 -7.17
CA SER A 387 22.15 12.22 -7.57
C SER A 387 23.59 12.30 -7.07
N GLY A 388 24.30 11.18 -7.01
CA GLY A 388 25.68 11.13 -6.51
C GLY A 388 25.86 10.56 -5.10
N GLY A 389 24.78 10.05 -4.49
CA GLY A 389 24.82 9.37 -3.19
C GLY A 389 24.51 10.30 -2.03
N PHE A 390 24.69 9.79 -0.82
CA PHE A 390 24.20 10.43 0.41
C PHE A 390 24.81 11.82 0.67
N GLU A 391 26.12 12.02 0.48
CA GLU A 391 26.75 13.31 0.76
C GLU A 391 26.34 14.39 -0.26
N ALA A 392 26.25 14.07 -1.54
CA ALA A 392 25.79 15.01 -2.57
C ALA A 392 24.32 15.40 -2.36
N GLU A 393 23.46 14.43 -2.02
CA GLU A 393 22.07 14.68 -1.66
C GLU A 393 21.97 15.60 -0.42
N LYS A 394 22.75 15.33 0.61
CA LYS A 394 22.81 16.14 1.82
C LYS A 394 23.26 17.57 1.52
N GLU A 395 24.31 17.75 0.71
CA GLU A 395 24.80 19.07 0.31
C GLU A 395 23.74 19.86 -0.46
N ALA A 396 23.04 19.22 -1.40
CA ALA A 396 21.93 19.82 -2.12
C ALA A 396 20.80 20.27 -1.16
N TYR A 397 20.43 19.42 -0.20
CA TYR A 397 19.45 19.79 0.81
C TYR A 397 19.91 20.96 1.70
N MET A 398 21.15 20.93 2.21
CA MET A 398 21.70 22.01 3.04
C MET A 398 21.76 23.35 2.30
N THR A 399 22.01 23.31 0.99
CA THR A 399 22.14 24.50 0.15
C THR A 399 20.78 25.09 -0.22
N HIS A 400 19.82 24.26 -0.62
CA HIS A 400 18.59 24.74 -1.28
C HIS A 400 17.32 24.67 -0.42
N LEU A 401 17.24 23.78 0.59
CA LEU A 401 16.05 23.72 1.46
C LEU A 401 15.85 24.94 2.37
N PRO A 402 16.89 25.62 2.91
CA PRO A 402 16.69 26.79 3.76
C PRO A 402 15.96 27.96 3.08
N ALA A 403 15.95 27.98 1.74
CA ALA A 403 15.22 28.98 0.96
C ALA A 403 13.74 28.60 0.73
N CYS A 404 13.31 27.38 1.05
CA CYS A 404 11.94 26.93 0.85
C CYS A 404 11.06 27.34 2.04
N ASP A 405 9.83 27.77 1.76
CA ASP A 405 8.79 28.02 2.77
C ASP A 405 8.05 26.73 3.14
N TYR A 406 7.87 25.83 2.16
CA TYR A 406 7.20 24.54 2.31
C TYR A 406 8.02 23.45 1.63
N VAL A 407 7.93 22.21 2.13
CA VAL A 407 8.53 21.04 1.49
C VAL A 407 7.55 19.87 1.51
N VAL A 408 7.40 19.17 0.40
CA VAL A 408 6.64 17.91 0.31
C VAL A 408 7.54 16.77 -0.15
N GLN A 409 7.47 15.64 0.57
CA GLN A 409 8.17 14.41 0.20
C GLN A 409 7.21 13.44 -0.51
N ALA A 410 7.33 13.34 -1.83
CA ALA A 410 6.56 12.42 -2.68
C ALA A 410 7.38 11.16 -3.03
N ILE A 411 7.86 10.49 -1.98
CA ILE A 411 8.89 9.43 -2.05
C ILE A 411 8.33 8.00 -2.03
N GLY A 412 7.00 7.84 -2.01
CA GLY A 412 6.35 6.55 -2.07
C GLY A 412 5.26 6.38 -1.01
N TYR A 413 4.80 5.15 -0.87
CA TYR A 413 3.80 4.74 0.10
C TYR A 413 4.38 3.62 0.96
N THR A 414 4.12 3.70 2.26
CA THR A 414 4.46 2.67 3.23
C THR A 414 3.19 1.97 3.68
N ARG A 415 3.23 0.65 3.79
CA ARG A 415 2.14 -0.16 4.31
C ARG A 415 1.67 0.35 5.67
N ASP A 416 0.36 0.46 5.85
CA ASP A 416 -0.23 0.79 7.15
C ASP A 416 0.13 -0.32 8.17
N PRO A 417 0.26 0.00 9.47
CA PRO A 417 0.53 -1.01 10.49
C PRO A 417 -0.47 -2.16 10.44
N LEU A 418 0.04 -3.39 10.61
CA LEU A 418 -0.82 -4.56 10.73
C LEU A 418 -1.36 -4.67 12.15
N PRO A 419 -2.52 -5.30 12.34
CA PRO A 419 -2.93 -5.74 13.66
C PRO A 419 -1.84 -6.59 14.32
N VAL A 420 -1.78 -6.55 15.65
CA VAL A 420 -0.96 -7.50 16.41
C VAL A 420 -1.44 -8.90 16.03
N THR A 421 -0.58 -9.67 15.39
CA THR A 421 -0.92 -11.01 14.92
C THR A 421 -0.17 -12.02 15.76
N ALA A 422 -0.84 -13.07 16.24
CA ALA A 422 -0.19 -14.09 17.06
C ALA A 422 -0.78 -15.50 16.87
N SER A 423 0.01 -16.50 17.23
CA SER A 423 -0.37 -17.91 17.28
C SER A 423 0.00 -18.49 18.65
N PRO A 424 -0.81 -19.39 19.25
CA PRO A 424 -0.44 -20.09 20.47
C PRO A 424 0.88 -20.88 20.36
N VAL A 425 1.21 -21.33 19.15
CA VAL A 425 2.41 -22.13 18.86
C VAL A 425 3.63 -21.24 18.60
N ASP A 426 3.46 -20.17 17.82
CA ASP A 426 4.58 -19.32 17.38
C ASP A 426 4.80 -18.08 18.27
N GLY A 427 3.82 -17.74 19.12
CA GLY A 427 3.77 -16.48 19.86
C GLY A 427 3.31 -15.31 18.98
N VAL A 428 3.67 -14.09 19.41
CA VAL A 428 3.40 -12.86 18.65
C VAL A 428 4.38 -12.73 17.50
N TYR A 429 3.87 -12.39 16.31
CA TYR A 429 4.70 -12.08 15.17
C TYR A 429 5.26 -10.64 15.30
N ASP A 430 6.49 -10.49 15.83
CA ASP A 430 7.15 -9.20 16.09
C ASP A 430 8.25 -8.85 15.05
N SER A 431 9.07 -7.82 15.30
CA SER A 431 10.16 -7.43 14.39
C SER A 431 11.21 -8.52 14.16
N ARG A 432 11.36 -9.46 15.11
CA ARG A 432 12.22 -10.65 15.00
C ARG A 432 11.43 -11.81 14.37
N ARG A 433 10.19 -12.03 14.82
CA ARG A 433 9.26 -13.10 14.42
C ARG A 433 8.22 -12.66 13.39
N GLY A 434 8.63 -11.87 12.41
CA GLY A 434 7.69 -11.23 11.49
C GLY A 434 6.94 -12.20 10.58
N LEU A 435 5.95 -11.67 9.89
CA LEU A 435 5.31 -12.35 8.75
C LEU A 435 6.08 -12.01 7.46
N THR A 436 6.38 -13.03 6.66
CA THR A 436 6.83 -12.87 5.29
C THR A 436 5.64 -13.08 4.37
N PHE A 437 5.35 -12.11 3.50
CA PHE A 437 4.28 -12.19 2.53
C PHE A 437 4.78 -12.83 1.24
N ASP A 438 4.06 -13.84 0.75
CA ASP A 438 4.29 -14.43 -0.56
C ASP A 438 3.52 -13.63 -1.63
N HIS A 439 4.25 -12.97 -2.50
CA HIS A 439 3.71 -12.11 -3.54
C HIS A 439 3.05 -12.85 -4.72
N GLU A 440 3.19 -14.18 -4.80
CA GLU A 440 2.61 -15.00 -5.87
C GLU A 440 1.29 -15.66 -5.43
N THR A 441 1.27 -16.15 -4.19
CA THR A 441 0.12 -16.86 -3.61
C THR A 441 -0.76 -15.97 -2.75
N GLY A 442 -0.21 -14.89 -2.18
CA GLY A 442 -0.90 -14.04 -1.20
C GLY A 442 -0.96 -14.61 0.22
N GLU A 443 -0.21 -15.69 0.47
CA GLU A 443 -0.09 -16.34 1.77
C GLU A 443 0.96 -15.65 2.65
N PHE A 444 0.89 -15.91 3.96
CA PHE A 444 1.95 -15.55 4.88
C PHE A 444 2.71 -16.77 5.37
N THR A 445 4.01 -16.61 5.55
CA THR A 445 4.88 -17.56 6.26
C THR A 445 5.49 -16.91 7.48
N ASN A 446 5.75 -17.71 8.51
CA ASN A 446 6.53 -17.27 9.66
C ASN A 446 7.99 -17.07 9.20
N LYS A 447 8.52 -15.86 9.41
CA LYS A 447 9.88 -15.50 8.97
C LYS A 447 10.99 -16.36 9.58
N GLU A 448 10.83 -16.85 10.80
CA GLU A 448 11.84 -17.68 11.47
C GLU A 448 11.78 -19.14 11.01
N THR A 449 10.57 -19.71 10.90
CA THR A 449 10.42 -21.14 10.62
C THR A 449 10.25 -21.46 9.13
N GLY A 450 9.91 -20.46 8.32
CA GLY A 450 9.54 -20.62 6.91
C GLY A 450 8.21 -21.35 6.70
N LYS A 451 7.50 -21.73 7.77
CA LYS A 451 6.25 -22.49 7.67
C LYS A 451 5.09 -21.56 7.30
N PRO A 452 4.12 -22.05 6.49
CA PRO A 452 2.87 -21.31 6.24
C PRO A 452 2.14 -20.97 7.54
N VAL A 453 1.48 -19.82 7.53
CA VAL A 453 0.56 -19.37 8.58
C VAL A 453 -0.86 -19.63 8.08
N PRO A 454 -1.50 -20.77 8.44
CA PRO A 454 -2.71 -21.23 7.79
C PRO A 454 -3.87 -20.25 7.94
N GLY A 455 -4.63 -20.06 6.85
CA GLY A 455 -5.81 -19.20 6.83
C GLY A 455 -5.49 -17.69 6.85
N LEU A 456 -4.22 -17.28 6.88
CA LEU A 456 -3.83 -15.87 6.87
C LEU A 456 -3.35 -15.44 5.49
N PHE A 457 -4.00 -14.43 4.91
CA PHE A 457 -3.72 -13.94 3.55
C PHE A 457 -3.65 -12.41 3.48
N GLY A 458 -3.02 -11.88 2.44
CA GLY A 458 -2.86 -10.45 2.22
C GLY A 458 -3.18 -10.04 0.79
N ALA A 459 -3.75 -8.84 0.62
CA ALA A 459 -4.00 -8.28 -0.70
C ALA A 459 -3.92 -6.74 -0.75
N GLY A 460 -3.78 -6.21 -1.96
CA GLY A 460 -3.81 -4.77 -2.24
C GLY A 460 -2.44 -4.10 -2.21
N ILE A 461 -2.42 -2.77 -2.12
CA ILE A 461 -1.16 -1.99 -2.10
C ILE A 461 -0.23 -2.34 -0.92
N ALA A 462 -0.80 -2.84 0.17
CA ALA A 462 -0.07 -3.37 1.32
C ALA A 462 0.68 -4.69 1.01
N PHE A 463 0.13 -5.46 0.07
CA PHE A 463 0.49 -6.84 -0.24
C PHE A 463 0.33 -7.09 -1.76
N PRO A 464 1.08 -6.35 -2.60
CA PRO A 464 0.85 -6.37 -4.04
C PRO A 464 1.43 -7.63 -4.67
N GLU A 465 0.83 -8.09 -5.76
CA GLU A 465 1.43 -9.16 -6.56
C GLU A 465 2.80 -8.73 -7.10
N ARG A 466 3.79 -9.63 -7.07
CA ARG A 466 5.08 -9.43 -7.75
C ARG A 466 4.91 -9.89 -9.19
N VAL A 467 5.20 -9.00 -10.13
CA VAL A 467 5.12 -9.28 -11.56
C VAL A 467 6.48 -9.09 -12.20
N VAL A 468 6.76 -9.92 -13.21
CA VAL A 468 7.95 -9.78 -14.06
C VAL A 468 7.45 -9.48 -15.46
N ASP A 469 7.84 -8.34 -16.01
CA ASP A 469 7.46 -7.97 -17.38
C ASP A 469 8.25 -8.80 -18.42
N LYS A 470 7.87 -8.72 -19.70
CA LYS A 470 8.53 -9.50 -20.76
C LYS A 470 10.01 -9.12 -20.97
N ALA A 471 10.44 -7.97 -20.47
CA ALA A 471 11.82 -7.52 -20.51
C ALA A 471 12.61 -7.92 -19.24
N GLY A 472 12.00 -8.69 -18.33
CA GLY A 472 12.63 -9.15 -17.10
C GLY A 472 12.60 -8.13 -15.95
N ASN A 473 11.94 -6.99 -16.10
CA ASN A 473 11.82 -6.03 -15.01
C ASN A 473 10.84 -6.56 -13.96
N VAL A 474 11.27 -6.51 -12.70
CA VAL A 474 10.45 -6.90 -11.56
C VAL A 474 9.72 -5.68 -11.01
N GLU A 475 8.41 -5.76 -10.90
CA GLU A 475 7.56 -4.71 -10.35
C GLU A 475 6.52 -5.28 -9.38
N HIS A 476 5.88 -4.40 -8.61
CA HIS A 476 4.73 -4.74 -7.79
C HIS A 476 3.45 -4.19 -8.44
N ALA A 477 2.47 -5.06 -8.65
CA ALA A 477 1.24 -4.75 -9.36
C ALA A 477 0.28 -3.95 -8.48
N VAL A 478 0.31 -2.62 -8.61
CA VAL A 478 -0.54 -1.71 -7.83
C VAL A 478 -1.57 -1.05 -8.74
N GLY A 479 -2.85 -1.32 -8.47
CA GLY A 479 -3.99 -0.75 -9.21
C GLY A 479 -5.23 -1.63 -9.06
N LEU A 480 -6.42 -1.02 -9.20
CA LEU A 480 -7.71 -1.69 -8.99
C LEU A 480 -7.82 -3.00 -9.78
N TRP A 481 -7.67 -2.93 -11.10
CA TRP A 481 -7.75 -4.10 -11.96
C TRP A 481 -6.65 -5.13 -11.68
N LYS A 482 -5.47 -4.69 -11.25
CA LYS A 482 -4.36 -5.59 -10.90
C LYS A 482 -4.69 -6.40 -9.65
N PHE A 483 -5.22 -5.75 -8.61
CA PHE A 483 -5.71 -6.44 -7.41
C PHE A 483 -6.78 -7.47 -7.76
N MET A 484 -7.75 -7.10 -8.61
CA MET A 484 -8.79 -8.00 -9.04
C MET A 484 -8.25 -9.22 -9.80
N ARG A 485 -7.33 -9.02 -10.76
CA ARG A 485 -6.70 -10.12 -11.50
C ARG A 485 -5.95 -11.09 -10.58
N PHE A 486 -5.19 -10.55 -9.64
CA PHE A 486 -4.48 -11.34 -8.63
C PHE A 486 -5.49 -12.18 -7.83
N LEU A 487 -6.52 -11.54 -7.28
CA LEU A 487 -7.51 -12.19 -6.42
C LEU A 487 -8.35 -13.27 -7.14
N LYS A 488 -8.72 -13.05 -8.40
CA LYS A 488 -9.38 -14.09 -9.20
C LYS A 488 -8.53 -15.34 -9.38
N ARG A 489 -7.19 -15.21 -9.33
CA ARG A 489 -6.27 -16.34 -9.41
C ARG A 489 -6.11 -17.05 -8.06
N VAL A 490 -5.96 -16.29 -6.96
CA VAL A 490 -5.50 -16.86 -5.68
C VAL A 490 -6.61 -17.16 -4.68
N VAL A 491 -7.74 -16.44 -4.71
CA VAL A 491 -8.83 -16.68 -3.74
C VAL A 491 -9.40 -18.11 -3.82
N PRO A 492 -9.58 -18.74 -5.00
CA PRO A 492 -10.03 -20.13 -5.07
C PRO A 492 -9.11 -21.10 -4.30
N THR A 493 -7.79 -20.94 -4.45
CA THR A 493 -6.81 -21.80 -3.77
C THR A 493 -6.75 -21.54 -2.26
N TRP A 494 -7.00 -20.30 -1.83
CA TRP A 494 -7.13 -19.98 -0.39
C TRP A 494 -8.29 -20.75 0.25
N VAL A 495 -9.45 -20.78 -0.43
CA VAL A 495 -10.65 -21.48 0.05
C VAL A 495 -10.42 -22.98 0.08
N GLU A 496 -9.86 -23.55 -0.99
CA GLU A 496 -9.54 -24.99 -1.10
C GLU A 496 -8.58 -25.44 0.01
N LYS A 497 -7.41 -24.80 0.13
CA LYS A 497 -6.40 -25.15 1.16
C LYS A 497 -6.95 -25.05 2.58
N THR A 498 -7.79 -24.03 2.84
CA THR A 498 -8.39 -23.85 4.16
C THR A 498 -9.44 -24.92 4.46
N ALA A 499 -10.15 -25.42 3.45
CA ALA A 499 -11.06 -26.55 3.60
C ALA A 499 -10.31 -27.88 3.81
N GLU A 500 -9.20 -28.11 3.08
CA GLU A 500 -8.37 -29.30 3.23
C GLU A 500 -7.71 -29.39 4.61
N ALA A 501 -7.18 -28.29 5.13
CA ALA A 501 -6.59 -28.23 6.47
C ALA A 501 -7.57 -28.68 7.57
N LYS A 502 -8.88 -28.44 7.38
CA LYS A 502 -9.92 -28.94 8.29
C LYS A 502 -10.13 -30.46 8.19
N ASN A 503 -9.93 -31.06 7.01
CA ASN A 503 -10.22 -32.47 6.77
C ASN A 503 -9.10 -33.42 7.19
N ILE A 504 -7.84 -32.96 7.19
CA ILE A 504 -6.68 -33.79 7.57
C ILE A 504 -6.72 -34.14 9.07
N GLU A 505 -7.05 -33.18 9.93
CA GLU A 505 -7.10 -33.40 11.40
C GLU A 505 -8.39 -34.08 11.90
N VAL A 506 -9.45 -34.19 11.09
CA VAL A 506 -10.63 -35.01 11.45
C VAL A 506 -10.33 -36.51 11.27
N ARG A 507 -9.25 -36.84 10.55
CA ARG A 507 -8.83 -38.22 10.27
C ARG A 507 -7.69 -38.72 11.17
N GLU A 508 -7.05 -37.82 11.91
CA GLU A 508 -6.09 -38.13 12.99
C GLU A 508 -6.79 -38.08 14.35
#